data_AF-A0A0R2XUE2-F1
#
_entry.id   AF-A0A0R2XUE2-F1
#
_cell.length_a   1.000
_cell.length_b   1.000
_cell.length_c   1.000
_cell.angle_alpha   90.00
_cell.angle_beta   90.00
_cell.angle_gamma   90.00
#
_symmetry.space_group_name_H-M   'P 1'
#
loop_
_entity.id
_entity.type
_entity.pdbx_description
1 polymer ?
#
loop_
_entity_poly.entity_id
_entity_poly.type
_entity_poly.pdbx_seq_one_letter_code
_entity_poly.pdbx_strand_id
1 'polypeptide(L)'
;MNAFFRSTTWRFFLMPLLISLSALFGSSAVALIPIWLAAIFALVFGLGLLFFLVSAIRWFIQKKVKWGLAALGCLLCCLLALAPAVMAMFFGSMLAEDLDNFADELTLPENVVLLDPTSQPPHPSEPDWTDPDSFQAALIATLKTTGTSDASFLPSIPALGILHRDYPELLKWYLSASPAWWRHQMNGKEFATRRWLLKGEWQTSNNGNFSSLHPHESQNYQTRTCIGLSGKTWRRGADPVPSGKELILPIKQGYRLKGSYVVWHEQGVTVEIMEQAETEERRMSKAAVRELQVEFEALLKDPTLESARALLPTGAIIRGEPSISLAGGYGRYTAVIRCNPGEPGNLYLKTYEITGEVPLSQSSLKQSSAEFIGWSDDPDELFRASFDFPIYEGDWDQYYGARFEVWFSPKQGGSDRKLMESNWKIDGWSR
;
A
#
# COMPACT_ATOMS: atom_id res chain seq x y z
N MET A 1 -1.18 -60.87 -2.44
CA MET A 1 -0.77 -59.49 -2.05
C MET A 1 0.75 -59.29 -1.97
N ASN A 2 1.55 -60.23 -1.46
CA ASN A 2 3.01 -60.03 -1.30
C ASN A 2 3.84 -59.95 -2.61
N ALA A 3 3.33 -60.44 -3.74
CA ALA A 3 4.01 -60.32 -5.04
C ALA A 3 3.81 -58.94 -5.72
N PHE A 4 2.76 -58.20 -5.34
CA PHE A 4 2.43 -56.91 -5.96
C PHE A 4 3.38 -55.79 -5.49
N PHE A 5 3.81 -55.85 -4.22
CA PHE A 5 4.67 -54.82 -3.60
C PHE A 5 6.17 -54.95 -3.90
N ARG A 6 6.63 -56.05 -4.51
CA ARG A 6 8.06 -56.26 -4.81
C ARG A 6 8.52 -55.69 -6.16
N SER A 7 7.62 -55.20 -7.00
CA SER A 7 8.03 -54.60 -8.28
C SER A 7 8.52 -53.15 -8.08
N THR A 8 9.79 -52.89 -8.41
CA THR A 8 10.44 -51.57 -8.38
C THR A 8 9.68 -50.51 -9.20
N THR A 9 8.79 -50.97 -10.07
CA THR A 9 7.99 -50.19 -11.00
C THR A 9 6.79 -49.48 -10.36
N TRP A 10 6.19 -50.00 -9.28
CA TRP A 10 5.09 -49.29 -8.60
C TRP A 10 5.56 -48.01 -7.91
N ARG A 11 6.81 -48.03 -7.40
CA ARG A 11 7.47 -46.84 -6.83
C ARG A 11 7.61 -45.70 -7.83
N PHE A 12 7.71 -46.01 -9.13
CA PHE A 12 7.98 -45.03 -10.18
C PHE A 12 6.78 -44.11 -10.49
N PHE A 13 5.55 -44.58 -10.27
CA PHE A 13 4.33 -43.79 -10.51
C PHE A 13 3.65 -43.36 -9.21
N LEU A 14 3.69 -44.20 -8.18
CA LEU A 14 3.01 -43.91 -6.93
C LEU A 14 3.67 -42.76 -6.16
N MET A 15 5.00 -42.73 -6.05
CA MET A 15 5.67 -41.66 -5.31
C MET A 15 5.41 -40.29 -5.94
N PRO A 16 5.59 -40.09 -7.27
CA PRO A 16 5.21 -38.83 -7.92
C PRO A 16 3.73 -38.49 -7.76
N LEU A 17 2.84 -39.49 -7.76
CA LEU A 17 1.40 -39.27 -7.60
C LEU A 17 1.07 -38.78 -6.19
N LEU A 18 1.62 -39.42 -5.17
CA LEU A 18 1.44 -39.03 -3.76
C LEU A 18 2.04 -37.63 -3.50
N ILE A 19 3.21 -37.34 -4.05
CA ILE A 19 3.83 -36.00 -3.96
C ILE A 19 2.93 -34.95 -4.62
N SER A 20 2.41 -35.24 -5.81
CA SER A 20 1.53 -34.32 -6.54
C SER A 20 0.22 -34.07 -5.80
N LEU A 21 -0.44 -35.13 -5.32
CA LEU A 21 -1.69 -35.00 -4.56
C LEU A 21 -1.46 -34.27 -3.23
N SER A 22 -0.37 -34.57 -2.52
CA SER A 22 -0.01 -33.87 -1.28
C SER A 22 0.26 -32.39 -1.55
N ALA A 23 0.94 -32.06 -2.64
CA ALA A 23 1.16 -30.69 -3.05
C ALA A 23 -0.15 -29.98 -3.43
N LEU A 24 -1.08 -30.65 -4.11
CA LEU A 24 -2.39 -30.08 -4.42
C LEU A 24 -3.17 -29.73 -3.13
N PHE A 25 -3.27 -30.66 -2.19
CA PHE A 25 -3.96 -30.40 -0.92
C PHE A 25 -3.25 -29.36 -0.04
N GLY A 26 -1.92 -29.35 -0.05
CA GLY A 26 -1.12 -28.29 0.58
C GLY A 26 -1.41 -26.92 -0.04
N SER A 27 -1.52 -26.84 -1.37
CA SER A 27 -1.85 -25.60 -2.06
C SER A 27 -3.27 -25.13 -1.80
N SER A 28 -4.24 -26.02 -1.58
CA SER A 28 -5.63 -25.63 -1.26
C SER A 28 -5.81 -25.11 0.17
N ALA A 29 -4.84 -25.32 1.05
CA ALA A 29 -4.85 -24.80 2.42
C ALA A 29 -4.38 -23.34 2.52
N VAL A 30 -4.59 -22.51 1.47
CA VAL A 30 -4.09 -21.12 1.41
C VAL A 30 -4.51 -20.29 2.62
N ALA A 31 -5.69 -20.55 3.20
CA ALA A 31 -6.15 -19.87 4.40
C ALA A 31 -5.27 -20.12 5.65
N LEU A 32 -4.48 -21.21 5.65
CA LEU A 32 -3.69 -21.66 6.80
C LEU A 32 -2.18 -21.54 6.58
N ILE A 33 -1.73 -21.21 5.36
CA ILE A 33 -0.30 -21.14 5.03
C ILE A 33 0.05 -19.83 4.30
N PRO A 34 1.29 -19.33 4.43
CA PRO A 34 1.73 -18.16 3.67
C PRO A 34 1.59 -18.34 2.15
N ILE A 35 1.23 -17.27 1.44
CA ILE A 35 1.01 -17.26 -0.03
C ILE A 35 2.20 -17.84 -0.80
N TRP A 36 3.43 -17.53 -0.39
CA TRP A 36 4.64 -18.04 -1.06
C TRP A 36 4.77 -19.57 -0.94
N LEU A 37 4.32 -20.16 0.17
CA LEU A 37 4.34 -21.60 0.38
C LEU A 37 3.24 -22.29 -0.46
N ALA A 38 2.06 -21.70 -0.54
CA ALA A 38 1.00 -22.14 -1.45
C ALA A 38 1.46 -22.13 -2.92
N ALA A 39 2.23 -21.11 -3.33
CA ALA A 39 2.79 -21.02 -4.68
C ALA A 39 3.82 -22.14 -4.97
N ILE A 40 4.65 -22.51 -3.98
CA ILE A 40 5.58 -23.65 -4.10
C ILE A 40 4.80 -24.95 -4.29
N PHE A 41 3.76 -25.18 -3.50
CA PHE A 41 2.93 -26.37 -3.63
C PHE A 41 2.23 -26.44 -5.00
N ALA A 42 1.69 -25.33 -5.49
CA ALA A 42 1.10 -25.24 -6.83
C ALA A 42 2.13 -25.56 -7.94
N LEU A 43 3.36 -25.06 -7.81
CA LEU A 43 4.45 -25.37 -8.74
C LEU A 43 4.80 -26.85 -8.74
N VAL A 44 4.95 -27.47 -7.56
CA VAL A 44 5.24 -28.91 -7.42
C VAL A 44 4.13 -29.76 -8.05
N PHE A 45 2.87 -29.40 -7.84
CA PHE A 45 1.74 -30.06 -8.49
C PHE A 45 1.79 -29.92 -10.02
N GLY A 46 2.07 -28.72 -10.53
CA GLY A 46 2.22 -28.46 -11.97
C GLY A 46 3.33 -29.28 -12.62
N LEU A 47 4.48 -29.39 -11.95
CA LEU A 47 5.59 -30.26 -12.39
C LEU A 47 5.19 -31.74 -12.39
N GLY A 48 4.37 -32.17 -11.42
CA GLY A 48 3.79 -33.51 -11.38
C GLY A 48 2.90 -33.82 -12.58
N LEU A 49 2.02 -32.90 -12.96
CA LEU A 49 1.19 -33.03 -14.18
C LEU A 49 2.06 -33.16 -15.44
N LEU A 50 3.08 -32.31 -15.58
CA LEU A 50 3.99 -32.36 -16.71
C LEU A 50 4.77 -33.69 -16.75
N PHE A 51 5.22 -34.17 -15.61
CA PHE A 51 5.91 -35.45 -15.49
C PHE A 51 5.04 -36.62 -15.98
N PHE A 52 3.77 -36.69 -15.58
CA PHE A 52 2.87 -37.75 -16.04
C PHE A 52 2.54 -37.64 -17.52
N LEU A 53 2.36 -36.43 -18.05
CA LEU A 53 2.13 -36.20 -19.47
C LEU A 53 3.32 -36.65 -20.32
N VAL A 54 4.52 -36.19 -19.99
CA VAL A 54 5.76 -36.57 -20.70
C VAL A 54 6.03 -38.06 -20.58
N SER A 55 5.78 -38.65 -19.40
CA SER A 55 5.90 -40.09 -19.19
C SER A 55 4.92 -40.88 -20.07
N ALA A 56 3.66 -40.45 -20.14
CA ALA A 56 2.66 -41.08 -21.00
C ALA A 56 3.10 -41.07 -22.47
N ILE A 57 3.48 -39.90 -22.99
CA ILE A 57 3.98 -39.73 -24.37
C ILE A 57 5.18 -40.63 -24.63
N ARG A 58 6.18 -40.61 -23.75
CA ARG A 58 7.39 -41.43 -23.89
C ARG A 58 7.07 -42.92 -23.94
N TRP A 59 6.19 -43.42 -23.08
CA TRP A 59 5.84 -44.83 -23.04
C TRP A 59 5.00 -45.28 -24.25
N PHE A 60 4.14 -44.40 -24.78
CA PHE A 60 3.43 -44.66 -26.03
C PHE A 60 4.38 -44.72 -27.24
N ILE A 61 5.37 -43.81 -27.32
CA ILE A 61 6.41 -43.85 -28.37
C ILE A 61 7.19 -45.17 -28.31
N GLN A 62 7.49 -45.67 -27.11
CA GLN A 62 8.16 -46.96 -26.91
C GLN A 62 7.25 -48.19 -27.13
N LYS A 63 6.01 -48.00 -27.62
CA LYS A 63 4.98 -49.04 -27.82
C LYS A 63 4.64 -49.82 -26.54
N LYS A 64 4.94 -49.23 -25.37
CA LYS A 64 4.68 -49.82 -24.05
C LYS A 64 3.33 -49.35 -23.52
N VAL A 65 2.25 -49.79 -24.20
CA VAL A 65 0.88 -49.30 -24.01
C VAL A 65 0.41 -49.35 -22.55
N LYS A 66 0.67 -50.45 -21.83
CA LYS A 66 0.27 -50.59 -20.41
C LYS A 66 0.82 -49.47 -19.52
N TRP A 67 2.04 -49.00 -19.80
CA TRP A 67 2.70 -47.96 -19.02
C TRP A 67 2.26 -46.55 -19.43
N GLY A 68 1.99 -46.35 -20.72
CA GLY A 68 1.36 -45.12 -21.21
C GLY A 68 -0.02 -44.91 -20.57
N LEU A 69 -0.83 -45.97 -20.51
CA LEU A 69 -2.14 -45.94 -19.85
C LEU A 69 -2.03 -45.70 -18.33
N ALA A 70 -1.05 -46.30 -17.64
CA ALA A 70 -0.84 -46.06 -16.22
C ALA A 70 -0.47 -44.59 -15.91
N ALA A 71 0.41 -44.00 -16.72
CA ALA A 71 0.78 -42.58 -16.60
C ALA A 71 -0.41 -41.66 -16.90
N LEU A 72 -1.20 -41.97 -17.92
CA LEU A 72 -2.42 -41.22 -18.27
C LEU A 72 -3.48 -41.33 -17.16
N GLY A 73 -3.63 -42.51 -16.55
CA GLY A 73 -4.50 -42.71 -15.40
C GLY A 73 -4.07 -41.86 -14.20
N CYS A 74 -2.78 -41.79 -13.89
CA CYS A 74 -2.26 -40.91 -12.83
C CYS A 74 -2.51 -39.43 -13.14
N LEU A 75 -2.31 -39.00 -14.39
CA LEU A 75 -2.62 -37.65 -14.84
C LEU A 75 -4.10 -37.33 -14.64
N LEU A 76 -4.99 -38.24 -15.06
CA LEU A 76 -6.43 -38.09 -14.88
C LEU A 76 -6.82 -38.01 -13.40
N CYS A 77 -6.21 -38.82 -12.53
CA CYS A 77 -6.42 -38.74 -11.08
C CYS A 77 -6.03 -37.36 -10.53
N CYS A 78 -4.87 -36.80 -10.93
CA CYS A 78 -4.47 -35.46 -10.51
C CYS A 78 -5.45 -34.38 -11.01
N LEU A 79 -5.91 -34.48 -12.27
CA LEU A 79 -6.88 -33.54 -12.84
C LEU A 79 -8.25 -33.64 -12.17
N LEU A 80 -8.72 -34.85 -11.86
CA LEU A 80 -9.98 -35.05 -11.13
C LEU A 80 -9.90 -34.55 -9.69
N ALA A 81 -8.73 -34.64 -9.04
CA ALA A 81 -8.51 -34.08 -7.71
C ALA A 81 -8.46 -32.54 -7.69
N LEU A 82 -8.25 -31.88 -8.84
CA LEU A 82 -8.26 -30.42 -8.94
C LEU A 82 -9.66 -29.85 -8.63
N ALA A 83 -10.72 -30.51 -9.10
CA ALA A 83 -12.09 -30.06 -8.88
C ALA A 83 -12.47 -29.92 -7.39
N PRO A 84 -12.30 -30.95 -6.52
CA PRO A 84 -12.57 -30.80 -5.10
C PRO A 84 -11.61 -29.83 -4.40
N ALA A 85 -10.35 -29.69 -4.85
CA ALA A 85 -9.43 -28.69 -4.30
C ALA A 85 -9.89 -27.25 -4.60
N VAL A 86 -10.29 -26.98 -5.85
CA VAL A 86 -10.87 -25.69 -6.25
C VAL A 86 -12.19 -25.43 -5.53
N MET A 87 -13.05 -26.44 -5.40
CA MET A 87 -14.26 -26.32 -4.60
C MET A 87 -13.94 -26.05 -3.12
N ALA A 88 -12.96 -26.71 -2.52
CA ALA A 88 -12.55 -26.45 -1.14
C ALA A 88 -12.00 -25.02 -0.96
N MET A 89 -11.27 -24.49 -1.94
CA MET A 89 -10.83 -23.09 -1.92
C MET A 89 -12.01 -22.12 -2.04
N PHE A 90 -12.96 -22.40 -2.94
CA PHE A 90 -14.15 -21.59 -3.15
C PHE A 90 -15.10 -21.61 -1.94
N PHE A 91 -15.43 -22.79 -1.42
CA PHE A 91 -16.25 -22.96 -0.23
C PHE A 91 -15.52 -22.50 1.03
N GLY A 92 -14.20 -22.69 1.13
CA GLY A 92 -13.40 -22.13 2.22
C GLY A 92 -13.44 -20.60 2.25
N SER A 93 -13.47 -19.94 1.09
CA SER A 93 -13.68 -18.50 1.01
C SER A 93 -15.13 -18.06 1.32
N MET A 94 -16.12 -18.93 1.10
CA MET A 94 -17.51 -18.69 1.52
C MET A 94 -17.75 -18.98 3.01
N LEU A 95 -16.91 -19.81 3.63
CA LEU A 95 -16.88 -20.08 5.06
C LEU A 95 -15.95 -19.13 5.82
N ALA A 96 -15.31 -18.18 5.14
CA ALA A 96 -14.73 -17.03 5.83
C ALA A 96 -15.86 -16.39 6.63
N GLU A 97 -15.68 -16.29 7.95
CA GLU A 97 -16.71 -15.83 8.88
C GLU A 97 -17.44 -14.63 8.30
N ASP A 98 -18.77 -14.70 8.32
CA ASP A 98 -19.62 -13.59 7.93
C ASP A 98 -19.38 -12.46 8.94
N LEU A 99 -18.48 -11.57 8.57
CA LEU A 99 -18.08 -10.45 9.41
C LEU A 99 -19.20 -9.44 9.56
N ASP A 100 -20.21 -9.44 8.67
CA ASP A 100 -21.27 -8.45 8.67
C ASP A 100 -22.13 -8.60 9.95
N ASN A 101 -22.37 -9.83 10.41
CA ASN A 101 -23.11 -10.11 11.66
C ASN A 101 -22.26 -9.96 12.93
N PHE A 102 -20.99 -9.53 12.84
CA PHE A 102 -20.08 -9.46 14.00
C PHE A 102 -20.63 -8.59 15.14
N ALA A 103 -21.35 -7.52 14.81
CA ALA A 103 -21.84 -6.56 15.78
C ALA A 103 -23.25 -6.89 16.33
N ASP A 104 -23.93 -7.90 15.80
CA ASP A 104 -25.33 -8.21 16.13
C ASP A 104 -25.56 -8.50 17.63
N GLU A 105 -24.57 -9.14 18.28
CA GLU A 105 -24.65 -9.54 19.70
C GLU A 105 -23.85 -8.60 20.62
N LEU A 106 -23.17 -7.59 20.06
CA LEU A 106 -22.36 -6.66 20.83
C LEU A 106 -23.20 -5.56 21.47
N THR A 107 -22.79 -5.13 22.66
CA THR A 107 -23.38 -3.98 23.35
C THR A 107 -22.30 -2.96 23.64
N LEU A 108 -22.67 -1.68 23.64
CA LEU A 108 -21.72 -0.62 23.97
C LEU A 108 -21.31 -0.74 25.46
N PRO A 109 -20.00 -0.72 25.77
CA PRO A 109 -19.53 -0.83 27.14
C PRO A 109 -20.01 0.35 28.00
N GLU A 110 -20.74 0.07 29.09
CA GLU A 110 -21.35 1.11 29.94
C GLU A 110 -20.33 1.92 30.76
N ASN A 111 -19.13 1.37 31.01
CA ASN A 111 -18.12 1.96 31.90
C ASN A 111 -16.88 2.48 31.14
N VAL A 112 -16.98 2.66 29.83
CA VAL A 112 -15.88 3.16 29.00
C VAL A 112 -16.36 4.38 28.23
N VAL A 113 -15.63 5.50 28.36
CA VAL A 113 -15.90 6.70 27.57
C VAL A 113 -15.54 6.42 26.12
N LEU A 114 -16.53 6.43 25.24
CA LEU A 114 -16.36 6.30 23.80
C LEU A 114 -16.45 7.67 23.14
N LEU A 115 -15.52 7.95 22.23
CA LEU A 115 -15.55 9.12 21.37
C LEU A 115 -16.31 8.80 20.07
N ASP A 116 -17.00 9.79 19.51
CA ASP A 116 -17.63 9.67 18.20
C ASP A 116 -16.66 10.17 17.11
N PRO A 117 -16.44 9.39 16.03
CA PRO A 117 -15.69 9.86 14.87
C PRO A 117 -16.31 11.13 14.28
N THR A 118 -15.48 12.08 13.84
CA THR A 118 -15.99 13.26 13.14
C THR A 118 -16.52 12.89 11.76
N SER A 119 -17.64 13.46 11.35
CA SER A 119 -18.28 13.11 10.06
C SER A 119 -17.45 13.52 8.84
N GLN A 120 -16.63 14.57 8.94
CA GLN A 120 -15.74 15.06 7.88
C GLN A 120 -14.48 15.71 8.46
N PRO A 121 -13.38 15.75 7.68
CA PRO A 121 -12.26 16.68 7.86
C PRO A 121 -12.68 18.15 8.06
N PRO A 122 -11.86 18.99 8.72
CA PRO A 122 -10.55 18.66 9.31
C PRO A 122 -10.68 18.01 10.69
N HIS A 123 -9.71 17.17 11.05
CA HIS A 123 -9.63 16.58 12.38
C HIS A 123 -9.32 17.64 13.47
N PRO A 124 -9.87 17.51 14.69
CA PRO A 124 -9.58 18.44 15.80
C PRO A 124 -8.09 18.57 16.18
N SER A 125 -7.27 17.57 15.84
CA SER A 125 -5.82 17.56 16.08
C SER A 125 -5.00 18.27 14.99
N GLU A 126 -5.64 18.74 13.92
CA GLU A 126 -4.97 19.51 12.88
C GLU A 126 -4.94 21.01 13.24
N PRO A 127 -3.83 21.70 12.98
CA PRO A 127 -3.82 23.15 12.98
C PRO A 127 -4.67 23.66 11.80
N ASP A 128 -5.09 24.92 11.88
CA ASP A 128 -5.71 25.59 10.75
C ASP A 128 -4.67 25.79 9.64
N TRP A 129 -4.68 24.91 8.65
CA TRP A 129 -3.83 24.99 7.46
C TRP A 129 -4.35 26.09 6.52
N THR A 130 -4.03 27.35 6.84
CA THR A 130 -4.47 28.52 6.06
C THR A 130 -3.58 28.81 4.86
N ASP A 131 -2.32 28.38 4.91
CA ASP A 131 -1.36 28.64 3.84
C ASP A 131 -1.57 27.63 2.69
N PRO A 132 -1.70 28.10 1.44
CA PRO A 132 -1.81 27.20 0.30
C PRO A 132 -0.49 26.45 0.11
N ASP A 133 -0.56 25.13 -0.10
CA ASP A 133 0.59 24.33 -0.51
C ASP A 133 1.14 24.85 -1.85
N SER A 134 2.39 25.33 -1.85
CA SER A 134 3.00 25.97 -3.03
C SER A 134 3.09 25.01 -4.21
N PHE A 135 3.42 23.74 -3.96
CA PHE A 135 3.46 22.68 -4.96
C PHE A 135 2.09 22.51 -5.62
N GLN A 136 1.04 22.25 -4.83
CA GLN A 136 -0.33 22.12 -5.32
C GLN A 136 -0.79 23.38 -6.06
N ALA A 137 -0.54 24.57 -5.50
CA ALA A 137 -0.92 25.83 -6.11
C ALA A 137 -0.27 26.03 -7.49
N ALA A 138 1.01 25.67 -7.64
CA ALA A 138 1.72 25.74 -8.91
C ALA A 138 1.13 24.78 -9.95
N LEU A 139 0.82 23.55 -9.54
CA LEU A 139 0.18 22.54 -10.42
C LEU A 139 -1.19 23.03 -10.89
N ILE A 140 -2.04 23.50 -9.98
CA ILE A 140 -3.38 24.03 -10.32
C ILE A 140 -3.29 25.29 -11.19
N ALA A 141 -2.29 26.15 -10.96
CA ALA A 141 -2.09 27.34 -11.78
C ALA A 141 -1.87 27.01 -13.27
N THR A 142 -1.24 25.86 -13.58
CA THR A 142 -1.05 25.42 -14.97
C THR A 142 -2.35 25.10 -15.70
N LEU A 143 -3.42 24.78 -14.98
CA LEU A 143 -4.73 24.41 -15.54
C LEU A 143 -5.60 25.63 -15.86
N LYS A 144 -5.21 26.84 -15.42
CA LYS A 144 -5.93 28.09 -15.70
C LYS A 144 -5.82 28.53 -17.16
N THR A 145 -4.86 28.00 -17.91
CA THR A 145 -4.68 28.25 -19.34
C THR A 145 -5.23 27.10 -20.16
N THR A 146 -5.60 27.38 -21.41
CA THR A 146 -5.96 26.33 -22.38
C THR A 146 -4.72 25.49 -22.68
N GLY A 147 -4.86 24.17 -22.63
CA GLY A 147 -3.76 23.26 -22.92
C GLY A 147 -3.42 23.18 -24.39
N THR A 148 -2.21 22.72 -24.65
CA THR A 148 -1.66 22.49 -25.99
C THR A 148 -1.42 20.99 -26.24
N SER A 149 -0.80 20.68 -27.38
CA SER A 149 -0.31 19.34 -27.70
C SER A 149 1.15 19.11 -27.28
N ASP A 150 1.75 19.99 -26.47
CA ASP A 150 3.16 19.93 -26.13
C ASP A 150 3.48 18.85 -25.07
N ALA A 151 3.72 17.64 -25.54
CA ALA A 151 4.14 16.50 -24.72
C ALA A 151 5.65 16.50 -24.39
N SER A 152 6.39 17.59 -24.63
CA SER A 152 7.78 17.73 -24.17
C SER A 152 7.89 17.58 -22.65
N PHE A 153 8.98 17.02 -22.18
CA PHE A 153 9.23 16.80 -20.75
C PHE A 153 10.71 16.65 -20.48
N LEU A 154 11.18 17.29 -19.41
CA LEU A 154 12.53 17.15 -18.89
C LEU A 154 12.47 16.42 -17.53
N PRO A 155 12.70 15.10 -17.47
CA PRO A 155 12.81 14.35 -16.21
C PRO A 155 14.14 14.68 -15.54
N SER A 156 14.20 15.70 -14.69
CA SER A 156 15.43 16.01 -13.95
C SER A 156 15.17 16.71 -12.63
N ILE A 157 15.61 16.11 -11.53
CA ILE A 157 15.58 16.72 -10.19
C ILE A 157 16.95 16.50 -9.53
N PRO A 158 18.02 17.14 -10.02
CA PRO A 158 19.37 16.89 -9.55
C PRO A 158 19.55 17.15 -8.05
N ALA A 159 18.81 18.09 -7.45
CA ALA A 159 18.90 18.37 -6.02
C ALA A 159 18.46 17.17 -5.17
N LEU A 160 17.42 16.45 -5.60
CA LEU A 160 16.96 15.22 -4.96
C LEU A 160 18.05 14.14 -5.02
N GLY A 161 18.70 13.97 -6.17
CA GLY A 161 19.79 13.01 -6.33
C GLY A 161 20.97 13.31 -5.41
N ILE A 162 21.37 14.57 -5.31
CA ILE A 162 22.46 15.02 -4.42
C ILE A 162 22.07 14.81 -2.95
N LEU A 163 20.87 15.21 -2.54
CA LEU A 163 20.38 15.01 -1.16
C LEU A 163 20.34 13.53 -0.79
N HIS A 164 19.87 12.66 -1.68
CA HIS A 164 19.84 11.23 -1.39
C HIS A 164 21.23 10.62 -1.25
N ARG A 165 22.19 11.06 -2.08
CA ARG A 165 23.57 10.55 -2.06
C ARG A 165 24.35 11.07 -0.85
N ASP A 166 24.31 12.37 -0.61
CA ASP A 166 25.20 13.06 0.32
C ASP A 166 24.56 13.30 1.69
N TYR A 167 23.22 13.41 1.75
CA TYR A 167 22.46 13.72 2.97
C TYR A 167 21.22 12.81 3.16
N PRO A 168 21.34 11.47 3.06
CA PRO A 168 20.20 10.56 3.01
C PRO A 168 19.32 10.59 4.26
N GLU A 169 19.91 10.77 5.45
CA GLU A 169 19.14 10.80 6.70
C GLU A 169 18.42 12.13 6.89
N LEU A 170 18.99 13.25 6.42
CA LEU A 170 18.31 14.54 6.40
C LEU A 170 17.10 14.51 5.46
N LEU A 171 17.27 13.97 4.25
CA LEU A 171 16.17 13.81 3.29
C LEU A 171 15.05 12.94 3.88
N LYS A 172 15.39 11.80 4.48
CA LYS A 172 14.40 10.91 5.13
C LYS A 172 13.69 11.58 6.29
N TRP A 173 14.41 12.35 7.11
CA TRP A 173 13.82 13.10 8.22
C TRP A 173 12.85 14.15 7.68
N TYR A 174 13.25 14.95 6.70
CA TYR A 174 12.41 16.00 6.10
C TYR A 174 11.13 15.42 5.48
N LEU A 175 11.24 14.33 4.72
CA LEU A 175 10.09 13.63 4.12
C LEU A 175 9.16 12.98 5.17
N SER A 176 9.66 12.67 6.37
CA SER A 176 8.88 12.13 7.48
C SER A 176 8.26 13.21 8.36
N ALA A 177 8.91 14.36 8.51
CA ALA A 177 8.44 15.48 9.31
C ALA A 177 7.46 16.38 8.54
N SER A 178 7.56 16.40 7.20
CA SER A 178 6.67 17.21 6.37
C SER A 178 5.31 16.54 6.17
N PRO A 179 4.20 17.21 6.52
CA PRO A 179 2.85 16.67 6.32
C PRO A 179 2.49 16.57 4.84
N ALA A 180 3.23 17.26 3.96
CA ALA A 180 3.06 17.20 2.51
C ALA A 180 3.58 15.89 1.90
N TRP A 181 4.30 15.08 2.68
CA TRP A 181 4.85 13.81 2.24
C TRP A 181 4.26 12.67 3.06
N TRP A 182 3.91 11.58 2.39
CA TRP A 182 3.58 10.29 2.99
C TRP A 182 4.76 9.36 2.77
N ARG A 183 5.62 9.20 3.77
CA ARG A 183 6.75 8.26 3.70
C ARG A 183 6.33 6.91 4.26
N HIS A 184 6.38 5.86 3.44
CA HIS A 184 5.86 4.54 3.79
C HIS A 184 6.73 3.40 3.25
N GLN A 185 6.44 2.18 3.72
CA GLN A 185 7.10 0.97 3.26
C GLN A 185 6.09 -0.02 2.67
N MET A 186 6.39 -0.54 1.48
CA MET A 186 5.57 -1.57 0.84
C MET A 186 6.46 -2.67 0.27
N ASN A 187 6.23 -3.93 0.68
CA ASN A 187 7.02 -5.09 0.26
C ASN A 187 8.55 -4.89 0.47
N GLY A 188 8.93 -4.33 1.62
CA GLY A 188 10.33 -4.07 1.96
C GLY A 188 10.95 -2.83 1.29
N LYS A 189 10.21 -2.09 0.46
CA LYS A 189 10.70 -0.92 -0.28
C LYS A 189 10.15 0.36 0.32
N GLU A 190 10.99 1.39 0.41
CA GLU A 190 10.62 2.70 0.95
C GLU A 190 10.21 3.67 -0.16
N PHE A 191 9.14 4.40 0.09
CA PHE A 191 8.57 5.40 -0.81
C PHE A 191 8.23 6.68 -0.06
N ALA A 192 8.19 7.80 -0.76
CA ALA A 192 7.60 9.05 -0.31
C ALA A 192 6.62 9.55 -1.37
N THR A 193 5.33 9.60 -1.04
CA THR A 193 4.27 10.01 -1.96
C THR A 193 3.81 11.42 -1.59
N ARG A 194 3.70 12.34 -2.56
CA ARG A 194 3.22 13.70 -2.30
C ARG A 194 1.74 13.66 -1.91
N ARG A 195 1.38 14.30 -0.81
CA ARG A 195 0.01 14.55 -0.34
C ARG A 195 -0.47 15.91 -0.88
N TRP A 196 -1.78 16.09 -0.98
CA TRP A 196 -2.38 17.39 -1.26
C TRP A 196 -3.17 17.86 -0.05
N LEU A 197 -3.21 19.18 0.14
CA LEU A 197 -4.01 19.83 1.17
C LEU A 197 -5.40 20.11 0.60
N LEU A 198 -6.40 19.33 1.01
CA LEU A 198 -7.79 19.48 0.59
C LEU A 198 -8.69 19.72 1.81
N LYS A 199 -9.55 20.73 1.73
CA LYS A 199 -10.49 21.09 2.80
C LYS A 199 -9.81 21.26 4.18
N GLY A 200 -8.59 21.81 4.19
CA GLY A 200 -7.83 22.02 5.42
C GLY A 200 -7.18 20.75 5.97
N GLU A 201 -6.98 19.69 5.17
CA GLU A 201 -6.28 18.49 5.62
C GLU A 201 -5.40 17.86 4.54
N TRP A 202 -4.22 17.38 4.94
CA TRP A 202 -3.31 16.62 4.11
C TRP A 202 -3.83 15.20 3.87
N GLN A 203 -4.16 14.91 2.62
CA GLN A 203 -4.84 13.68 2.23
C GLN A 203 -3.87 12.50 2.02
N THR A 204 -4.17 11.38 2.67
CA THR A 204 -3.42 10.10 2.51
C THR A 204 -4.19 9.03 1.72
N SER A 205 -5.45 9.31 1.38
CA SER A 205 -6.29 8.40 0.61
C SER A 205 -5.82 8.23 -0.84
N ASN A 206 -6.44 7.28 -1.56
CA ASN A 206 -6.25 7.06 -2.99
C ASN A 206 -4.81 6.80 -3.46
N ASN A 207 -3.92 6.35 -2.57
CA ASN A 207 -2.52 6.11 -2.90
C ASN A 207 -1.83 7.35 -3.52
N GLY A 208 -2.14 8.54 -3.00
CA GLY A 208 -1.62 9.82 -3.48
C GLY A 208 -2.06 10.23 -4.89
N ASN A 209 -3.08 9.57 -5.44
CA ASN A 209 -3.72 10.07 -6.66
C ASN A 209 -4.68 11.21 -6.29
N PHE A 210 -4.52 12.33 -6.96
CA PHE A 210 -5.41 13.47 -6.85
C PHE A 210 -6.11 13.68 -8.16
N SER A 211 -7.43 13.87 -8.11
CA SER A 211 -8.23 13.95 -9.31
C SER A 211 -9.35 14.97 -9.15
N SER A 212 -9.55 15.75 -10.20
CA SER A 212 -10.78 16.50 -10.40
C SER A 212 -11.47 15.91 -11.61
N LEU A 213 -12.52 15.12 -11.35
CA LEU A 213 -13.32 14.43 -12.38
C LEU A 213 -14.77 14.92 -12.39
N HIS A 214 -15.03 16.07 -11.74
CA HIS A 214 -16.35 16.65 -11.58
C HIS A 214 -16.53 17.89 -12.46
N PRO A 215 -17.72 18.12 -13.04
CA PRO A 215 -17.96 19.09 -14.11
C PRO A 215 -17.88 20.59 -13.70
N HIS A 216 -17.48 20.90 -12.46
CA HIS A 216 -17.44 22.27 -11.95
C HIS A 216 -16.04 22.91 -11.96
N GLU A 217 -14.98 22.14 -12.24
CA GLU A 217 -13.64 22.68 -12.49
C GLU A 217 -13.38 22.76 -14.00
N SER A 218 -12.57 23.73 -14.42
CA SER A 218 -12.39 24.09 -15.84
C SER A 218 -11.83 22.97 -16.72
N GLN A 219 -11.14 21.97 -16.14
CA GLN A 219 -10.55 20.82 -16.86
C GLN A 219 -10.49 19.60 -15.94
N ASN A 220 -10.80 18.41 -16.47
CA ASN A 220 -10.62 17.15 -15.75
C ASN A 220 -9.15 16.73 -15.73
N TYR A 221 -8.66 16.29 -14.57
CA TYR A 221 -7.30 15.79 -14.43
C TYR A 221 -7.17 14.74 -13.34
N GLN A 222 -6.08 13.97 -13.40
CA GLN A 222 -5.58 13.14 -12.32
C GLN A 222 -4.05 13.22 -12.29
N THR A 223 -3.44 13.40 -11.11
CA THR A 223 -1.99 13.45 -10.97
C THR A 223 -1.51 12.71 -9.73
N ARG A 224 -0.27 12.26 -9.75
CA ARG A 224 0.42 11.63 -8.61
C ARG A 224 1.92 11.81 -8.77
N THR A 225 2.58 12.12 -7.66
CA THR A 225 4.05 12.21 -7.57
C THR A 225 4.55 11.31 -6.45
N CYS A 226 5.52 10.45 -6.76
CA CYS A 226 6.10 9.50 -5.81
C CYS A 226 7.61 9.39 -5.99
N ILE A 227 8.34 9.24 -4.90
CA ILE A 227 9.78 9.01 -4.84
C ILE A 227 10.03 7.62 -4.27
N GLY A 228 10.66 6.74 -5.03
CA GLY A 228 11.17 5.46 -4.57
C GLY A 228 12.55 5.61 -3.95
N LEU A 229 12.61 5.76 -2.62
CA LEU A 229 13.85 5.93 -1.86
C LEU A 229 14.76 4.69 -1.90
N SER A 230 14.22 3.52 -2.24
CA SER A 230 14.98 2.29 -2.45
C SER A 230 15.44 2.08 -3.91
N GLY A 231 15.32 3.08 -4.78
CA GLY A 231 15.61 2.97 -6.21
C GLY A 231 14.68 2.00 -6.95
N LYS A 232 13.49 1.74 -6.40
CA LYS A 232 12.47 0.85 -6.98
C LYS A 232 11.20 1.63 -7.28
N THR A 233 10.47 1.16 -8.28
CA THR A 233 9.14 1.70 -8.57
C THR A 233 8.09 1.19 -7.60
N TRP A 234 7.11 2.04 -7.31
CA TRP A 234 5.95 1.75 -6.50
C TRP A 234 4.93 0.93 -7.26
N ARG A 235 4.51 1.39 -8.46
CA ARG A 235 3.57 0.65 -9.32
C ARG A 235 4.22 0.19 -10.62
N ARG A 236 3.78 -0.99 -11.09
CA ARG A 236 4.10 -1.49 -12.43
C ARG A 236 3.40 -0.62 -13.49
N GLY A 237 3.97 -0.57 -14.70
CA GLY A 237 3.37 0.10 -15.85
C GLY A 237 3.84 1.53 -16.12
N ALA A 238 4.78 2.05 -15.32
CA ALA A 238 5.48 3.29 -15.66
C ALA A 238 6.40 3.06 -16.86
N ASP A 239 6.39 3.99 -17.81
CA ASP A 239 7.31 4.00 -18.94
C ASP A 239 8.66 4.58 -18.46
N PRO A 240 9.76 3.81 -18.51
CA PRO A 240 11.07 4.30 -18.09
C PRO A 240 11.61 5.32 -19.09
N VAL A 241 12.08 6.47 -18.59
CA VAL A 241 12.66 7.54 -19.38
C VAL A 241 14.05 7.94 -18.86
N PRO A 242 14.98 8.38 -19.72
CA PRO A 242 16.30 8.83 -19.28
C PRO A 242 16.21 10.15 -18.51
N SER A 243 16.92 10.27 -17.39
CA SER A 243 17.05 11.54 -16.67
C SER A 243 17.89 12.57 -17.46
N GLY A 244 17.60 13.86 -17.26
CA GLY A 244 18.44 14.97 -17.73
C GLY A 244 18.39 15.25 -19.23
N LYS A 245 17.48 14.60 -19.96
CA LYS A 245 17.30 14.80 -21.40
C LYS A 245 15.84 15.13 -21.70
N GLU A 246 15.61 16.21 -22.43
CA GLU A 246 14.28 16.53 -22.92
C GLU A 246 13.79 15.48 -23.93
N LEU A 247 12.54 15.06 -23.78
CA LEU A 247 11.91 14.03 -24.60
C LEU A 247 10.42 14.30 -24.80
N ILE A 248 9.84 13.67 -25.83
CA ILE A 248 8.39 13.66 -26.03
C ILE A 248 7.82 12.44 -25.32
N LEU A 249 6.90 12.66 -24.38
CA LEU A 249 6.33 11.59 -23.59
C LEU A 249 5.38 10.71 -24.41
N PRO A 250 5.39 9.38 -24.20
CA PRO A 250 4.36 8.52 -24.77
C PRO A 250 3.02 8.83 -24.11
N ILE A 251 2.07 9.35 -24.89
CA ILE A 251 0.72 9.63 -24.43
C ILE A 251 -0.18 8.43 -24.74
N LYS A 252 -0.81 7.88 -23.71
CA LYS A 252 -1.79 6.79 -23.82
C LYS A 252 -3.19 7.38 -23.71
N GLN A 253 -4.06 7.08 -24.67
CA GLN A 253 -5.47 7.45 -24.59
C GLN A 253 -6.16 6.56 -23.54
N GLY A 254 -6.62 7.17 -22.45
CA GLY A 254 -7.54 6.56 -21.49
C GLY A 254 -9.00 6.76 -21.90
N TYR A 255 -9.93 6.43 -21.01
CA TYR A 255 -11.38 6.53 -21.30
C TYR A 255 -11.80 7.95 -21.72
N ARG A 256 -11.43 8.97 -20.92
CA ARG A 256 -11.73 10.40 -21.22
C ARG A 256 -10.51 11.31 -21.16
N LEU A 257 -9.40 10.82 -20.58
CA LEU A 257 -8.19 11.59 -20.37
C LEU A 257 -7.02 10.98 -21.12
N LYS A 258 -6.11 11.83 -21.55
CA LYS A 258 -4.82 11.48 -22.13
C LYS A 258 -3.80 11.37 -21.01
N GLY A 259 -3.20 10.21 -20.87
CA GLY A 259 -2.34 9.85 -19.74
C GLY A 259 -0.87 9.65 -20.12
N SER A 260 0.02 10.04 -19.22
CA SER A 260 1.39 9.57 -19.15
C SER A 260 1.66 9.04 -17.74
N TYR A 261 2.48 8.00 -17.65
CA TYR A 261 2.99 7.51 -16.39
C TYR A 261 4.45 7.16 -16.60
N VAL A 262 5.35 7.97 -16.06
CA VAL A 262 6.78 7.85 -16.31
C VAL A 262 7.59 7.69 -15.05
N VAL A 263 8.72 7.03 -15.23
CA VAL A 263 9.71 6.82 -14.19
C VAL A 263 11.11 7.14 -14.71
N TRP A 264 11.91 7.79 -13.88
CA TRP A 264 13.34 7.95 -14.13
C TRP A 264 14.14 7.78 -12.83
N HIS A 265 15.46 7.75 -12.97
CA HIS A 265 16.39 7.59 -11.85
C HIS A 265 17.23 8.85 -11.64
N GLU A 266 17.30 9.29 -10.38
CA GLU A 266 18.15 10.40 -9.91
C GLU A 266 19.13 9.86 -8.88
N GLN A 267 20.36 9.54 -9.30
CA GLN A 267 21.46 9.12 -8.39
C GLN A 267 21.07 8.12 -7.29
N GLY A 268 20.32 7.07 -7.64
CA GLY A 268 19.94 6.00 -6.71
C GLY A 268 18.50 6.06 -6.19
N VAL A 269 17.80 7.21 -6.33
CA VAL A 269 16.34 7.24 -6.15
C VAL A 269 15.61 7.07 -7.47
N THR A 270 14.36 6.64 -7.35
CA THR A 270 13.41 6.58 -8.46
C THR A 270 12.40 7.71 -8.31
N VAL A 271 12.09 8.44 -9.37
CA VAL A 271 11.00 9.42 -9.39
C VAL A 271 9.90 8.93 -10.32
N GLU A 272 8.67 8.96 -9.84
CA GLU A 272 7.47 8.57 -10.56
C GLU A 272 6.51 9.74 -10.65
N ILE A 273 6.12 10.09 -11.87
CA ILE A 273 5.05 11.06 -12.12
C ILE A 273 4.01 10.41 -13.02
N MET A 274 2.75 10.51 -12.60
CA MET A 274 1.60 10.18 -13.42
C MET A 274 0.75 11.44 -13.61
N GLU A 275 0.32 11.66 -14.83
CA GLU A 275 -0.62 12.72 -15.19
C GLU A 275 -1.63 12.18 -16.20
N GLN A 276 -2.91 12.39 -15.93
CA GLN A 276 -4.01 12.25 -16.87
C GLN A 276 -4.69 13.60 -16.99
N ALA A 277 -4.88 14.09 -18.21
CA ALA A 277 -5.51 15.39 -18.47
C ALA A 277 -6.25 15.36 -19.81
N GLU A 278 -7.08 16.36 -20.08
CA GLU A 278 -7.83 16.48 -21.34
C GLU A 278 -6.92 16.74 -22.55
N THR A 279 -5.76 17.38 -22.32
CA THR A 279 -4.78 17.76 -23.35
C THR A 279 -3.55 16.85 -23.37
N GLU A 280 -2.78 16.84 -24.46
CA GLU A 280 -1.51 16.08 -24.51
C GLU A 280 -0.39 16.76 -23.73
N GLU A 281 -0.48 18.08 -23.53
CA GLU A 281 0.46 18.82 -22.73
C GLU A 281 0.58 18.27 -21.30
N ARG A 282 1.83 18.06 -20.86
CA ARG A 282 2.19 17.46 -19.56
C ARG A 282 2.57 18.53 -18.54
N ARG A 283 1.75 19.58 -18.47
CA ARG A 283 2.03 20.80 -17.71
C ARG A 283 2.07 20.57 -16.20
N MET A 284 1.24 19.66 -15.68
CA MET A 284 1.29 19.35 -14.25
C MET A 284 2.57 18.57 -13.93
N SER A 285 2.99 17.66 -14.82
CA SER A 285 4.27 16.95 -14.69
C SER A 285 5.46 17.91 -14.75
N LYS A 286 5.46 18.87 -15.68
CA LYS A 286 6.48 19.92 -15.78
C LYS A 286 6.54 20.77 -14.52
N ALA A 287 5.38 21.21 -14.01
CA ALA A 287 5.30 21.96 -12.76
C ALA A 287 5.79 21.11 -11.57
N ALA A 288 5.39 19.85 -11.48
CA ALA A 288 5.82 18.96 -10.40
C ALA A 288 7.35 18.78 -10.37
N VAL A 289 8.00 18.54 -11.52
CA VAL A 289 9.48 18.46 -11.58
C VAL A 289 10.12 19.77 -11.12
N ARG A 290 9.62 20.92 -11.59
CA ARG A 290 10.14 22.23 -11.22
C ARG A 290 9.99 22.49 -9.72
N GLU A 291 8.81 22.28 -9.16
CA GLU A 291 8.55 22.57 -7.75
C GLU A 291 9.31 21.62 -6.83
N LEU A 292 9.46 20.33 -7.20
CA LEU A 292 10.34 19.42 -6.46
C LEU A 292 11.79 19.87 -6.52
N GLN A 293 12.28 20.32 -7.68
CA GLN A 293 13.63 20.84 -7.78
C GLN A 293 13.82 22.05 -6.87
N VAL A 294 12.87 22.99 -6.84
CA VAL A 294 12.92 24.17 -5.94
C VAL A 294 12.90 23.76 -4.46
N GLU A 295 12.00 22.85 -4.07
CA GLU A 295 11.89 22.35 -2.70
C GLU A 295 13.22 21.71 -2.24
N PHE A 296 13.80 20.83 -3.07
CA PHE A 296 15.02 20.12 -2.73
C PHE A 296 16.29 20.99 -2.87
N GLU A 297 16.31 21.99 -3.75
CA GLU A 297 17.38 22.99 -3.79
C GLU A 297 17.42 23.83 -2.52
N ALA A 298 16.25 24.21 -1.99
CA ALA A 298 16.17 24.94 -0.73
C ALA A 298 16.76 24.13 0.43
N LEU A 299 16.45 22.83 0.49
CA LEU A 299 17.03 21.92 1.49
C LEU A 299 18.53 21.69 1.28
N LEU A 300 18.99 21.60 0.02
CA LEU A 300 20.39 21.38 -0.31
C LEU A 300 21.28 22.61 -0.06
N LYS A 301 20.71 23.82 -0.12
CA LYS A 301 21.44 25.08 0.08
C LYS A 301 22.07 25.18 1.47
N ASP A 302 21.39 24.67 2.48
CA ASP A 302 21.91 24.53 3.84
C ASP A 302 21.40 23.21 4.44
N PRO A 303 22.13 22.09 4.24
CA PRO A 303 21.66 20.74 4.57
C PRO A 303 21.85 20.45 6.07
N THR A 304 21.23 21.27 6.91
CA THR A 304 21.16 21.11 8.36
C THR A 304 19.73 20.79 8.79
N LEU A 305 19.59 20.18 9.97
CA LEU A 305 18.27 19.90 10.54
C LEU A 305 17.49 21.19 10.82
N GLU A 306 18.18 22.24 11.29
CA GLU A 306 17.57 23.55 11.58
C GLU A 306 16.99 24.20 10.31
N SER A 307 17.76 24.21 9.22
CA SER A 307 17.26 24.73 7.94
C SER A 307 16.17 23.85 7.33
N ALA A 308 16.25 22.53 7.47
CA ALA A 308 15.17 21.63 7.06
C ALA A 308 13.85 21.90 7.81
N ARG A 309 13.93 22.21 9.12
CA ARG A 309 12.76 22.60 9.93
C ARG A 309 12.13 23.89 9.44
N ALA A 310 12.95 24.87 9.07
CA ALA A 310 12.48 26.16 8.56
C ALA A 310 11.75 26.05 7.19
N LEU A 311 11.96 24.96 6.45
CA LEU A 311 11.30 24.69 5.18
C LEU A 311 9.96 23.95 5.33
N LEU A 312 9.67 23.39 6.51
CA LEU A 312 8.40 22.72 6.75
C LEU A 312 7.24 23.72 6.73
N PRO A 313 6.06 23.33 6.23
CA PRO A 313 4.88 24.20 6.29
C PRO A 313 4.51 24.50 7.75
N THR A 314 3.98 25.71 7.99
CA THR A 314 3.47 26.14 9.31
C THR A 314 2.50 25.09 9.86
N GLY A 315 2.75 24.58 11.08
CA GLY A 315 1.93 23.53 11.70
C GLY A 315 2.38 22.09 11.40
N ALA A 316 3.44 21.89 10.62
CA ALA A 316 4.09 20.58 10.46
C ALA A 316 4.55 20.02 11.81
N ILE A 317 5.18 20.87 12.62
CA ILE A 317 5.57 20.60 14.00
C ILE A 317 4.73 21.51 14.90
N ILE A 318 3.98 20.92 15.82
CA ILE A 318 3.23 21.64 16.85
C ILE A 318 3.74 21.25 18.23
N ARG A 319 3.29 21.97 19.27
CA ARG A 319 3.60 21.61 20.66
C ARG A 319 2.34 21.28 21.44
N GLY A 320 2.43 20.31 22.35
CA GLY A 320 1.33 19.93 23.24
C GLY A 320 1.31 18.43 23.54
N GLU A 321 0.12 17.93 23.89
CA GLU A 321 -0.07 16.52 24.20
C GLU A 321 -0.27 15.67 22.94
N PRO A 322 0.32 14.45 22.89
CA PRO A 322 0.04 13.52 21.83
C PRO A 322 -1.46 13.24 21.66
N SER A 323 -1.93 13.12 20.43
CA SER A 323 -3.35 12.95 20.14
C SER A 323 -3.60 12.05 18.95
N ILE A 324 -4.78 11.43 18.96
CA ILE A 324 -5.37 10.70 17.85
C ILE A 324 -6.79 11.22 17.64
N SER A 325 -7.15 11.45 16.39
CA SER A 325 -8.49 11.84 15.98
C SER A 325 -8.96 10.92 14.87
N LEU A 326 -10.23 10.50 14.96
CA LEU A 326 -10.85 9.60 14.00
C LEU A 326 -11.98 10.32 13.26
N ALA A 327 -12.10 10.07 11.96
CA ALA A 327 -13.15 10.58 11.09
C ALA A 327 -13.63 9.48 10.17
N GLY A 328 -14.86 9.61 9.68
CA GLY A 328 -15.49 8.63 8.80
C GLY A 328 -16.59 7.84 9.50
N GLY A 329 -16.83 6.63 9.01
CA GLY A 329 -17.96 5.77 9.35
C GLY A 329 -18.21 4.77 8.23
N TYR A 330 -19.26 3.96 8.34
CA TYR A 330 -19.58 2.91 7.38
C TYR A 330 -18.40 1.96 7.12
N GLY A 331 -17.66 1.64 8.18
CA GLY A 331 -16.48 0.78 8.13
C GLY A 331 -15.26 1.40 7.45
N ARG A 332 -15.27 2.69 7.09
CA ARG A 332 -14.11 3.37 6.51
C ARG A 332 -13.71 4.59 7.33
N TYR A 333 -12.47 4.58 7.80
CA TYR A 333 -11.97 5.56 8.75
C TYR A 333 -10.69 6.22 8.26
N THR A 334 -10.56 7.50 8.61
CA THR A 334 -9.29 8.22 8.58
C THR A 334 -8.87 8.52 10.01
N ALA A 335 -7.63 8.18 10.36
CA ALA A 335 -7.02 8.58 11.62
C ALA A 335 -5.94 9.64 11.36
N VAL A 336 -5.95 10.73 12.13
CA VAL A 336 -4.85 11.69 12.20
C VAL A 336 -4.22 11.61 13.58
N ILE A 337 -2.90 11.50 13.61
CA ILE A 337 -2.11 11.33 14.83
C ILE A 337 -1.09 12.45 14.92
N ARG A 338 -0.97 13.02 16.12
CA ARG A 338 0.11 13.93 16.50
C ARG A 338 0.92 13.29 17.63
N CYS A 339 2.18 12.97 17.39
CA CYS A 339 3.05 12.43 18.44
C CYS A 339 4.54 12.66 18.15
N ASN A 340 5.36 12.46 19.18
CA ASN A 340 6.80 12.33 19.05
C ASN A 340 7.24 10.94 19.54
N PRO A 341 7.73 10.05 18.68
CA PRO A 341 8.30 8.79 19.16
C PRO A 341 9.68 8.97 19.82
N GLY A 342 10.33 10.12 19.66
CA GLY A 342 11.68 10.44 20.16
C GLY A 342 12.83 9.84 19.32
N GLU A 343 12.53 9.03 18.31
CA GLU A 343 13.53 8.37 17.46
C GLU A 343 12.93 7.98 16.09
N PRO A 344 13.75 7.72 15.05
CA PRO A 344 13.22 7.34 13.74
C PRO A 344 12.58 5.95 13.75
N GLY A 345 11.41 5.83 13.14
CA GLY A 345 10.71 4.55 13.00
C GLY A 345 9.37 4.68 12.30
N ASN A 346 8.54 3.65 12.42
CA ASN A 346 7.22 3.56 11.80
C ASN A 346 6.11 3.58 12.85
N LEU A 347 5.06 4.35 12.59
CA LEU A 347 3.79 4.22 13.28
C LEU A 347 2.88 3.23 12.57
N TYR A 348 2.03 2.58 13.36
CA TYR A 348 0.92 1.77 12.88
C TYR A 348 -0.19 1.64 13.93
N LEU A 349 -1.37 1.22 13.50
CA LEU A 349 -2.52 1.00 14.36
C LEU A 349 -2.73 -0.48 14.70
N LYS A 350 -3.24 -0.71 15.90
CA LYS A 350 -3.99 -1.92 16.25
C LYS A 350 -5.34 -1.50 16.78
N THR A 351 -6.38 -2.26 16.44
CA THR A 351 -7.73 -1.99 16.92
C THR A 351 -8.32 -3.25 17.52
N TYR A 352 -9.06 -3.09 18.60
CA TYR A 352 -9.72 -4.17 19.32
C TYR A 352 -11.16 -3.78 19.61
N GLU A 353 -12.10 -4.70 19.42
CA GLU A 353 -13.41 -4.60 20.04
C GLU A 353 -13.23 -4.72 21.57
N ILE A 354 -13.89 -3.83 22.33
CA ILE A 354 -13.58 -3.62 23.74
C ILE A 354 -14.11 -4.73 24.66
N THR A 355 -15.29 -5.29 24.38
CA THR A 355 -15.97 -6.21 25.30
C THR A 355 -15.34 -7.60 25.31
N GLY A 356 -14.91 -8.09 24.15
CA GLY A 356 -14.27 -9.38 23.94
C GLY A 356 -12.76 -9.32 23.68
N GLU A 357 -12.18 -8.11 23.60
CA GLU A 357 -10.76 -7.89 23.25
C GLU A 357 -10.40 -8.52 21.88
N VAL A 358 -11.36 -8.51 20.95
CA VAL A 358 -11.22 -9.15 19.64
C VAL A 358 -10.45 -8.22 18.70
N PRO A 359 -9.30 -8.64 18.13
CA PRO A 359 -8.57 -7.82 17.17
C PRO A 359 -9.38 -7.57 15.90
N LEU A 360 -9.49 -6.32 15.48
CA LEU A 360 -10.22 -5.91 14.28
C LEU A 360 -9.27 -5.72 13.11
N SER A 361 -9.61 -6.30 11.96
CA SER A 361 -8.93 -6.13 10.68
C SER A 361 -7.41 -6.36 10.79
N GLN A 362 -7.02 -7.30 11.65
CA GLN A 362 -5.63 -7.45 12.13
C GLN A 362 -4.61 -7.60 10.99
N SER A 363 -4.96 -8.35 9.95
CA SER A 363 -4.07 -8.64 8.82
C SER A 363 -3.88 -7.45 7.89
N SER A 364 -4.89 -6.60 7.72
CA SER A 364 -4.86 -5.44 6.82
C SER A 364 -4.45 -4.16 7.54
N LEU A 365 -4.91 -3.94 8.78
CA LEU A 365 -4.78 -2.67 9.48
C LEU A 365 -3.32 -2.27 9.71
N LYS A 366 -2.48 -3.19 10.18
CA LYS A 366 -1.04 -2.90 10.36
C LYS A 366 -0.37 -2.50 9.05
N GLN A 367 -0.81 -3.08 7.93
CA GLN A 367 -0.26 -2.78 6.61
C GLN A 367 -0.79 -1.45 6.05
N SER A 368 -2.08 -1.15 6.21
CA SER A 368 -2.71 0.08 5.71
C SER A 368 -2.36 1.31 6.56
N SER A 369 -1.99 1.12 7.82
CA SER A 369 -1.61 2.19 8.74
C SER A 369 -0.10 2.35 8.95
N ALA A 370 0.75 1.83 8.06
CA ALA A 370 2.21 1.97 8.23
C ALA A 370 2.76 3.27 7.62
N GLU A 371 3.31 4.17 8.45
CA GLU A 371 3.95 5.42 8.02
C GLU A 371 5.22 5.72 8.83
N PHE A 372 6.27 6.21 8.16
CA PHE A 372 7.45 6.77 8.82
C PHE A 372 7.15 8.19 9.28
N ILE A 373 7.10 8.41 10.60
CA ILE A 373 6.84 9.73 11.19
C ILE A 373 8.15 10.49 11.48
N GLY A 374 8.07 11.82 11.49
CA GLY A 374 9.11 12.69 12.03
C GLY A 374 9.37 12.45 13.52
N TRP A 375 10.50 12.96 14.00
CA TRP A 375 10.92 12.83 15.40
C TRP A 375 11.84 13.99 15.80
N SER A 376 11.96 14.22 17.10
CA SER A 376 12.82 15.24 17.71
C SER A 376 13.26 14.79 19.10
N ASP A 377 14.39 15.31 19.58
CA ASP A 377 14.83 15.13 20.97
C ASP A 377 14.01 15.99 21.95
N ASP A 378 13.26 16.99 21.45
CA ASP A 378 12.32 17.77 22.26
C ASP A 378 10.98 17.01 22.40
N PRO A 379 10.62 16.50 23.59
CA PRO A 379 9.43 15.68 23.79
C PRO A 379 8.13 16.43 23.54
N ASP A 380 8.14 17.77 23.61
CA ASP A 380 6.94 18.58 23.40
C ASP A 380 6.57 18.71 21.91
N GLU A 381 7.48 18.36 20.99
CA GLU A 381 7.29 18.54 19.56
C GLU A 381 6.53 17.40 18.89
N LEU A 382 5.34 17.66 18.37
CA LEU A 382 4.50 16.64 17.76
C LEU A 382 4.53 16.71 16.23
N PHE A 383 4.72 15.55 15.63
CA PHE A 383 4.72 15.34 14.19
C PHE A 383 3.40 14.70 13.75
N ARG A 384 3.06 14.88 12.48
CA ARG A 384 1.82 14.37 11.89
C ARG A 384 2.02 12.99 11.25
N ALA A 385 1.11 12.06 11.52
CA ALA A 385 0.86 10.88 10.69
C ALA A 385 -0.63 10.77 10.38
N SER A 386 -0.99 10.08 9.29
CA SER A 386 -2.40 9.88 8.95
C SER A 386 -2.63 8.61 8.15
N PHE A 387 -3.75 7.93 8.43
CA PHE A 387 -4.06 6.62 7.87
C PHE A 387 -5.49 6.61 7.32
N ASP A 388 -5.70 6.07 6.11
CA ASP A 388 -7.03 5.75 5.55
C ASP A 388 -7.15 4.23 5.51
N PHE A 389 -8.13 3.67 6.23
CA PHE A 389 -8.25 2.22 6.39
C PHE A 389 -9.70 1.76 6.55
N PRO A 390 -10.03 0.54 6.09
CA PRO A 390 -11.30 -0.11 6.40
C PRO A 390 -11.23 -0.88 7.73
N ILE A 391 -12.38 -1.01 8.38
CA ILE A 391 -12.68 -2.00 9.42
C ILE A 391 -13.73 -2.94 8.84
N TYR A 392 -13.41 -4.23 8.75
CA TYR A 392 -14.24 -5.22 8.06
C TYR A 392 -15.25 -5.92 8.95
N GLU A 393 -15.10 -5.81 10.27
CA GLU A 393 -15.94 -6.44 11.26
C GLU A 393 -17.19 -5.59 11.55
N GLY A 394 -18.37 -6.13 11.27
CA GLY A 394 -19.69 -5.52 11.45
C GLY A 394 -20.30 -5.01 10.16
N ASP A 395 -21.53 -4.51 10.25
CA ASP A 395 -22.26 -3.88 9.16
C ASP A 395 -22.44 -2.37 9.40
N TRP A 396 -22.92 -1.66 8.39
CA TRP A 396 -23.28 -0.25 8.48
C TRP A 396 -24.37 -0.01 9.53
N ASP A 397 -24.24 1.09 10.27
CA ASP A 397 -25.16 1.50 11.34
C ASP A 397 -25.26 0.52 12.54
N GLN A 398 -24.43 -0.54 12.59
CA GLN A 398 -24.29 -1.45 13.73
C GLN A 398 -23.08 -1.06 14.59
N TYR A 399 -23.32 -0.20 15.58
CA TYR A 399 -22.24 0.39 16.35
C TYR A 399 -21.77 -0.47 17.53
N TYR A 400 -20.46 -0.55 17.70
CA TYR A 400 -19.80 -1.16 18.85
C TYR A 400 -18.61 -0.32 19.34
N GLY A 401 -18.10 -0.63 20.53
CA GLY A 401 -16.97 0.07 21.12
C GLY A 401 -15.64 -0.54 20.67
N ALA A 402 -14.72 0.28 20.16
CA ALA A 402 -13.40 -0.15 19.73
C ALA A 402 -12.27 0.68 20.36
N ARG A 403 -11.24 -0.01 20.84
CA ARG A 403 -9.98 0.60 21.32
C ARG A 403 -9.00 0.69 20.16
N PHE A 404 -8.62 1.91 19.80
CA PHE A 404 -7.56 2.19 18.84
C PHE A 404 -6.26 2.45 19.59
N GLU A 405 -5.24 1.65 19.28
CA GLU A 405 -3.91 1.78 19.84
C GLU A 405 -2.92 2.24 18.78
N VAL A 406 -2.16 3.29 19.09
CA VAL A 406 -1.06 3.77 18.24
C VAL A 406 0.23 3.10 18.69
N TRP A 407 0.84 2.35 17.79
CA TRP A 407 2.08 1.61 18.03
C TRP A 407 3.23 2.17 17.21
N PHE A 408 4.44 2.03 17.75
CA PHE A 408 5.67 2.46 17.14
C PHE A 408 6.67 1.31 17.02
N SER A 409 7.33 1.22 15.86
CA SER A 409 8.40 0.27 15.57
C SER A 409 9.70 1.02 15.26
N PRO A 410 10.72 0.96 16.14
CA PRO A 410 11.99 1.67 15.95
C PRO A 410 12.77 1.18 14.73
N LYS A 411 13.34 2.10 13.94
CA LYS A 411 14.15 1.77 12.75
C LYS A 411 15.42 1.01 13.09
N GLN A 412 16.05 1.30 14.24
CA GLN A 412 17.33 0.69 14.65
C GLN A 412 17.18 -0.69 15.29
N GLY A 413 15.97 -1.27 15.26
CA GLY A 413 15.65 -2.50 15.97
C GLY A 413 15.21 -2.21 17.40
N GLY A 414 14.40 -3.11 17.95
CA GLY A 414 13.75 -2.94 19.24
C GLY A 414 12.37 -3.60 19.25
N SER A 415 11.75 -3.64 20.41
CA SER A 415 10.37 -4.10 20.55
C SER A 415 9.41 -2.99 20.15
N ASP A 416 8.35 -3.35 19.42
CA ASP A 416 7.24 -2.44 19.16
C ASP A 416 6.66 -1.97 20.51
N ARG A 417 6.33 -0.68 20.61
CA ARG A 417 5.75 -0.07 21.83
C ARG A 417 4.48 0.71 21.53
N LYS A 418 3.52 0.67 22.45
CA LYS A 418 2.32 1.50 22.40
C LYS A 418 2.67 2.93 22.83
N LEU A 419 2.25 3.93 22.05
CA LEU A 419 2.45 5.35 22.35
C LEU A 419 1.22 5.96 23.01
N MET A 420 0.03 5.61 22.54
CA MET A 420 -1.24 6.10 23.07
C MET A 420 -2.37 5.17 22.67
N GLU A 421 -3.55 5.37 23.27
CA GLU A 421 -4.78 4.70 22.89
C GLU A 421 -5.99 5.60 23.10
N SER A 422 -7.09 5.26 22.45
CA SER A 422 -8.38 5.94 22.59
C SER A 422 -9.51 5.00 22.24
N ASN A 423 -10.68 5.19 22.85
CA ASN A 423 -11.85 4.36 22.63
C ASN A 423 -12.88 5.12 21.80
N TRP A 424 -13.38 4.48 20.76
CA TRP A 424 -14.29 5.08 19.78
C TRP A 424 -15.52 4.21 19.59
N LYS A 425 -16.64 4.86 19.29
CA LYS A 425 -17.83 4.20 18.78
C LYS A 425 -17.71 4.09 17.26
N ILE A 426 -17.65 2.88 16.74
CA ILE A 426 -17.45 2.60 15.30
C ILE A 426 -18.47 1.58 14.78
N ASP A 427 -18.54 1.46 13.46
CA ASP A 427 -19.27 0.45 12.70
C ASP A 427 -18.33 -0.28 11.72
N GLY A 428 -18.82 -1.37 11.12
CA GLY A 428 -18.08 -2.20 10.18
C GLY A 428 -18.38 -1.88 8.71
N TRP A 429 -17.63 -2.49 7.80
CA TRP A 429 -17.81 -2.34 6.36
C TRP A 429 -18.80 -3.39 5.82
N SER A 430 -19.93 -2.92 5.30
CA SER A 430 -20.91 -3.76 4.59
C SER A 430 -20.37 -4.27 3.25
N ARG A 431 -20.45 -5.58 2.98
CA ARG A 431 -19.84 -6.23 1.80
C ARG A 431 -20.75 -6.41 0.59
#